data_AF-A0A9Q1CTY0-F1
#
_entry.id   AF-A0A9Q1CTY0-F1
#
_cell.length_a   1.000
_cell.length_b   1.000
_cell.length_c   1.000
_cell.angle_alpha   90.00
_cell.angle_beta   90.00
_cell.angle_gamma   90.00
#
_symmetry.space_group_name_H-M   'P 1'
#
loop_
_entity.id
_entity.type
_entity.pdbx_description
1 polymer ?
#
loop_
_entity_poly.entity_id
_entity_poly.type
_entity_poly.pdbx_seq_one_letter_code
_entity_poly.pdbx_strand_id
1 'polypeptide(L)'
;MQNGVWQSLESFVEKISIFLNSFTWAVLQQLGYDTYLIGGSLPKSRSLLFDAHNGIIVQNLTSDGSFHLVEPGTMHPILEPVSLNFTRASPVYQLTSYPIRFFKHGPGILKMCMPAPDQNKLKISDDILLEDGEKWKCLITYRTLQPLTLSYCFHLAQRIITESNLVPDMHKELAIFGFSGGKLTNIKGQQFVQYRHDGFPEVMKLDLDRTVDIAHQHFPQYSHKYLEQVHRYFTGSKIHK
;
A
#
# COMPACT_ATOMS: atom_id res chain seq x y z
N MET A 1 -26.24 11.74 22.10
CA MET A 1 -25.97 12.32 20.76
C MET A 1 -24.54 11.94 20.32
N GLN A 2 -24.29 10.68 19.98
CA GLN A 2 -22.95 10.19 19.57
C GLN A 2 -22.97 9.30 18.31
N ASN A 3 -24.09 9.26 17.57
CA ASN A 3 -24.23 8.40 16.39
C ASN A 3 -23.98 9.13 15.05
N GLY A 4 -23.59 10.41 15.07
CA GLY A 4 -23.43 11.23 13.86
C GLY A 4 -22.01 11.34 13.31
N VAL A 5 -20.98 11.03 14.10
CA VAL A 5 -19.57 11.17 13.68
C VAL A 5 -19.06 9.91 12.95
N TRP A 6 -19.71 8.76 13.18
CA TRP A 6 -19.30 7.48 12.61
C TRP A 6 -19.68 7.32 11.13
N GLN A 7 -20.76 7.94 10.67
CA GLN A 7 -21.18 7.86 9.25
C GLN A 7 -20.38 8.79 8.33
N SER A 8 -19.63 9.78 8.84
CA SER A 8 -18.83 10.70 8.02
C SER A 8 -17.34 10.35 7.92
N LEU A 9 -16.88 9.28 8.58
CA LEU A 9 -15.49 8.79 8.54
C LEU A 9 -15.31 7.58 7.58
N GLU A 10 -16.33 7.27 6.79
CA GLU A 10 -16.40 6.08 5.93
C GLU A 10 -15.45 6.06 4.73
N SER A 11 -14.57 7.04 4.48
CA SER A 11 -13.60 6.93 3.35
C SER A 11 -12.20 7.50 3.60
N PHE A 12 -11.58 7.17 4.73
CA PHE A 12 -10.18 7.53 4.95
C PHE A 12 -9.17 6.72 4.11
N VAL A 13 -8.23 7.40 3.45
CA VAL A 13 -7.70 7.06 2.12
C VAL A 13 -6.45 6.16 2.12
N GLU A 14 -6.30 5.30 3.13
CA GLU A 14 -5.46 4.08 3.03
C GLU A 14 -6.30 2.79 3.16
N LYS A 15 -7.62 2.91 2.98
CA LYS A 15 -8.55 1.81 2.66
C LYS A 15 -8.21 1.07 1.36
N ILE A 16 -7.20 1.52 0.62
CA ILE A 16 -6.99 1.10 -0.76
C ILE A 16 -6.48 -0.33 -0.84
N SER A 17 -5.52 -0.77 -0.02
CA SER A 17 -4.88 -2.06 -0.31
C SER A 17 -5.83 -3.25 -0.16
N ILE A 18 -6.43 -3.43 1.02
CA ILE A 18 -7.33 -4.56 1.26
C ILE A 18 -8.52 -4.54 0.32
N PHE A 19 -9.16 -3.39 0.13
CA PHE A 19 -10.34 -3.29 -0.72
C PHE A 19 -9.99 -3.41 -2.21
N LEU A 20 -8.93 -2.77 -2.68
CA LEU A 20 -8.50 -2.84 -4.08
C LEU A 20 -8.04 -4.27 -4.43
N ASN A 21 -7.24 -4.89 -3.56
CA ASN A 21 -6.80 -6.27 -3.79
C ASN A 21 -7.96 -7.27 -3.70
N SER A 22 -8.90 -7.07 -2.78
CA SER A 22 -10.11 -7.93 -2.71
C SER A 22 -11.01 -7.74 -3.92
N PHE A 23 -11.17 -6.51 -4.39
CA PHE A 23 -11.93 -6.21 -5.61
C PHE A 23 -11.26 -6.81 -6.85
N THR A 24 -9.96 -6.61 -7.02
CA THR A 24 -9.18 -7.21 -8.12
C THR A 24 -9.23 -8.73 -8.07
N TRP A 25 -9.12 -9.33 -6.89
CA TRP A 25 -9.27 -10.78 -6.72
C TRP A 25 -10.65 -11.27 -7.19
N ALA A 26 -11.74 -10.60 -6.79
CA ALA A 26 -13.08 -10.96 -7.22
C ALA A 26 -13.26 -10.82 -8.75
N VAL A 27 -12.69 -9.78 -9.35
CA VAL A 27 -12.68 -9.59 -10.82
C VAL A 27 -11.92 -10.73 -11.50
N LEU A 28 -10.73 -11.11 -11.01
CA LEU A 28 -9.94 -12.20 -11.58
C LEU A 28 -10.66 -13.54 -11.48
N GLN A 29 -11.31 -13.83 -10.34
CA GLN A 29 -12.14 -15.03 -10.20
C GLN A 29 -13.30 -15.04 -11.19
N GLN A 30 -13.98 -13.91 -11.38
CA GLN A 30 -15.08 -13.80 -12.33
C GLN A 30 -14.63 -14.00 -13.78
N LEU A 31 -13.37 -13.68 -14.10
CA LEU A 31 -12.75 -13.94 -15.40
C LEU A 31 -12.27 -15.39 -15.58
N GLY A 32 -12.44 -16.25 -14.56
CA GLY A 32 -12.10 -17.67 -14.62
C GLY A 32 -10.66 -18.01 -14.22
N TYR A 33 -9.91 -17.05 -13.66
CA TYR A 33 -8.58 -17.33 -13.13
C TYR A 33 -8.66 -18.05 -11.78
N ASP A 34 -7.79 -19.04 -11.57
CA ASP A 34 -7.57 -19.65 -10.26
C ASP A 34 -6.75 -18.72 -9.38
N THR A 35 -7.38 -18.16 -8.35
CA THR A 35 -6.79 -17.14 -7.51
C THR A 35 -7.16 -17.28 -6.04
N TYR A 36 -6.24 -16.87 -5.18
CA TYR A 36 -6.47 -16.80 -3.74
C TYR A 36 -5.78 -15.57 -3.12
N LEU A 37 -6.39 -15.06 -2.05
CA LEU A 37 -5.83 -13.96 -1.25
C LEU A 37 -4.75 -14.49 -0.31
N ILE A 38 -3.70 -13.71 -0.07
CA ILE A 38 -2.65 -14.02 0.90
C ILE A 38 -2.42 -12.86 1.85
N GLY A 39 -1.90 -13.16 3.02
CA GLY A 39 -1.57 -12.15 4.02
C GLY A 39 -0.23 -11.46 3.78
N GLY A 40 -0.17 -10.15 4.04
CA GLY A 40 1.00 -9.30 3.98
C GLY A 40 1.19 -8.51 5.27
N SER A 41 2.36 -8.62 5.89
CA SER A 41 2.70 -7.89 7.12
C SER A 41 3.66 -6.73 6.81
N LEU A 42 3.33 -5.53 7.30
CA LEU A 42 4.22 -4.37 7.25
C LEU A 42 5.33 -4.50 8.33
N PRO A 43 6.46 -3.79 8.20
CA PRO A 43 7.46 -3.68 9.26
C PRO A 43 6.83 -3.30 10.59
N LYS A 44 7.35 -3.85 11.71
CA LYS A 44 6.82 -3.59 13.07
C LYS A 44 6.82 -2.12 13.47
N SER A 45 7.72 -1.33 12.87
CA SER A 45 7.77 0.12 13.06
C SER A 45 6.58 0.86 12.45
N ARG A 46 5.85 0.23 11.52
CA ARG A 46 4.69 0.80 10.82
C ARG A 46 3.36 0.21 11.29
N SER A 47 3.32 -1.09 11.59
CA SER A 47 2.11 -1.79 12.00
C SER A 47 2.40 -2.81 13.10
N LEU A 48 1.54 -2.83 14.12
CA LEU A 48 1.49 -3.91 15.10
C LEU A 48 0.53 -5.04 14.68
N LEU A 49 -0.30 -4.79 13.67
CA LEU A 49 -1.26 -5.76 13.15
C LEU A 49 -0.58 -6.69 12.14
N PHE A 50 -0.68 -7.98 12.41
CA PHE A 50 -0.32 -9.05 11.50
C PHE A 50 -1.30 -9.11 10.33
N ASP A 51 -0.79 -9.31 9.11
CA ASP A 51 -1.63 -9.27 7.89
C ASP A 51 -2.39 -7.95 7.68
N ALA A 52 -1.81 -6.83 8.10
CA ALA A 52 -2.38 -5.51 7.83
C ALA A 52 -2.50 -5.16 6.33
N HIS A 53 -1.98 -6.01 5.44
CA HIS A 53 -2.07 -5.95 3.99
C HIS A 53 -2.47 -7.32 3.45
N ASN A 54 -3.01 -7.40 2.24
CA ASN A 54 -3.23 -8.65 1.53
C ASN A 54 -2.64 -8.57 0.12
N GLY A 55 -2.26 -9.70 -0.46
CA GLY A 55 -1.88 -9.81 -1.87
C GLY A 55 -2.77 -10.83 -2.58
N ILE A 56 -2.59 -10.96 -3.89
CA ILE A 56 -3.34 -11.93 -4.70
C ILE A 56 -2.34 -12.88 -5.36
N ILE A 57 -2.52 -14.18 -5.19
CA ILE A 57 -1.83 -15.18 -6.00
C ILE A 57 -2.75 -15.61 -7.14
N VAL A 58 -2.22 -15.60 -8.34
CA VAL A 58 -2.85 -16.14 -9.55
C VAL A 58 -2.06 -17.37 -9.99
N GLN A 59 -2.76 -18.49 -10.14
CA GLN A 59 -2.20 -19.73 -10.67
C GLN A 59 -2.41 -19.82 -12.18
N ASN A 60 -1.51 -20.53 -12.85
CA ASN A 60 -1.61 -20.87 -14.27
C ASN A 60 -1.75 -19.64 -15.20
N LEU A 61 -1.21 -18.48 -14.80
CA LEU A 61 -1.37 -17.24 -15.54
C LEU A 61 -0.62 -17.23 -16.88
N THR A 62 0.58 -17.81 -16.93
CA THR A 62 1.41 -17.86 -18.14
C THR A 62 1.63 -19.28 -18.65
N SER A 63 1.67 -20.25 -17.74
CA SER A 63 1.76 -21.68 -18.05
C SER A 63 1.20 -22.51 -16.89
N ASP A 64 0.82 -23.75 -17.13
CA ASP A 64 0.41 -24.69 -16.09
C ASP A 64 1.46 -24.80 -14.97
N GLY A 65 1.02 -24.76 -13.73
CA GLY A 65 1.85 -24.76 -12.51
C GLY A 65 2.52 -23.41 -12.18
N SER A 66 2.35 -22.36 -12.99
CA SER A 66 2.94 -21.06 -12.70
C SER A 66 2.18 -20.32 -11.58
N PHE A 67 2.91 -19.62 -10.72
CA PHE A 67 2.34 -18.78 -9.66
C PHE A 67 2.81 -17.33 -9.86
N HIS A 68 1.88 -16.39 -9.79
CA HIS A 68 2.17 -14.97 -9.91
C HIS A 68 1.53 -14.19 -8.77
N LEU A 69 2.26 -13.22 -8.21
CA LEU A 69 1.70 -12.22 -7.30
C LEU A 69 1.14 -11.06 -8.12
N VAL A 70 -0.11 -10.70 -7.88
CA VAL A 70 -0.77 -9.50 -8.42
C VAL A 70 -1.03 -8.55 -7.25
N GLU A 71 -0.51 -7.32 -7.36
CA GLU A 71 -0.47 -6.36 -6.23
C GLU A 71 -0.77 -4.92 -6.68
N PRO A 72 -2.05 -4.60 -6.98
CA PRO A 72 -2.48 -3.24 -7.31
C PRO A 72 -2.64 -2.33 -6.08
N GLY A 73 -2.75 -2.91 -4.88
CA GLY A 73 -3.14 -2.23 -3.64
C GLY A 73 -2.04 -1.42 -2.93
N THR A 74 -0.80 -1.49 -3.38
CA THR A 74 0.32 -0.80 -2.70
C THR A 74 0.45 0.67 -3.13
N MET A 75 1.09 1.48 -2.28
CA MET A 75 1.51 2.85 -2.63
C MET A 75 2.52 2.89 -3.79
N HIS A 76 3.14 1.76 -4.10
CA HIS A 76 4.07 1.59 -5.21
C HIS A 76 3.53 0.50 -6.14
N PRO A 77 2.43 0.80 -6.86
CA PRO A 77 1.65 -0.21 -7.57
C PRO A 77 2.52 -0.94 -8.58
N ILE A 78 2.34 -2.25 -8.65
CA ILE A 78 3.02 -3.10 -9.62
C ILE A 78 1.99 -3.42 -10.69
N LEU A 79 2.20 -2.85 -11.88
CA LEU A 79 1.27 -2.95 -13.00
C LEU A 79 1.41 -4.25 -13.80
N GLU A 80 2.42 -5.07 -13.47
CA GLU A 80 2.62 -6.38 -14.08
C GLU A 80 2.60 -7.51 -13.04
N PRO A 81 2.09 -8.70 -13.39
CA PRO A 81 2.14 -9.86 -12.51
C PRO A 81 3.58 -10.27 -12.19
N VAL A 82 3.89 -10.45 -10.91
CA VAL A 82 5.22 -10.85 -10.44
C VAL A 82 5.31 -12.36 -10.45
N SER A 83 6.06 -12.94 -11.40
CA SER A 83 6.32 -14.38 -11.40
C SER A 83 7.01 -14.79 -10.11
N LEU A 84 6.51 -15.85 -9.47
CA LEU A 84 7.12 -16.45 -8.28
C LEU A 84 8.12 -17.57 -8.64
N ASN A 85 8.39 -17.79 -9.93
CA ASN A 85 9.34 -18.78 -10.43
C ASN A 85 10.77 -18.23 -10.48
N PHE A 86 11.28 -17.77 -9.34
CA PHE A 86 12.68 -17.39 -9.16
C PHE A 86 13.27 -18.05 -7.92
N THR A 87 14.58 -18.28 -7.89
CA THR A 87 15.22 -19.03 -6.79
C THR A 87 15.34 -18.20 -5.52
N ARG A 88 15.89 -16.99 -5.62
CA ARG A 88 16.19 -16.12 -4.46
C ARG A 88 15.58 -14.74 -4.61
N ALA A 89 15.90 -14.03 -5.69
CA ALA A 89 15.42 -12.69 -5.96
C ALA A 89 14.72 -12.63 -7.33
N SER A 90 13.64 -11.86 -7.42
CA SER A 90 12.97 -11.56 -8.69
C SER A 90 13.84 -10.61 -9.55
N PRO A 91 13.46 -10.40 -10.82
CA PRO A 91 13.86 -9.19 -11.54
C PRO A 91 13.48 -7.92 -10.77
N VAL A 92 14.10 -6.79 -11.13
CA VAL A 92 13.72 -5.48 -10.60
C VAL A 92 12.53 -4.95 -11.39
N TYR A 93 11.46 -4.61 -10.68
CA TYR A 93 10.25 -3.98 -11.22
C TYR A 93 10.38 -2.47 -11.05
N GLN A 94 10.34 -1.70 -12.15
CA GLN A 94 10.44 -0.24 -12.10
C GLN A 94 9.36 0.40 -12.96
N LEU A 95 8.40 1.06 -12.31
CA LEU A 95 7.27 1.69 -13.00
C LEU A 95 7.26 3.21 -12.85
N THR A 96 7.36 3.73 -11.62
CA THR A 96 7.07 5.15 -11.39
C THR A 96 7.94 5.86 -10.36
N SER A 97 8.65 5.18 -9.45
CA SER A 97 9.37 5.92 -8.40
C SER A 97 10.58 5.19 -7.83
N TYR A 98 10.38 3.95 -7.42
CA TYR A 98 11.41 3.16 -6.76
C TYR A 98 11.49 1.81 -7.45
N PRO A 99 12.70 1.30 -7.71
CA PRO A 99 12.85 -0.09 -8.11
C PRO A 99 12.36 -0.96 -6.96
N ILE A 100 11.53 -1.95 -7.29
CA ILE A 100 10.98 -2.92 -6.36
C ILE A 100 11.58 -4.28 -6.71
N ARG A 101 11.96 -5.03 -5.69
CA ARG A 101 12.43 -6.40 -5.86
C ARG A 101 11.81 -7.30 -4.81
N PHE A 102 11.57 -8.54 -5.20
CA PHE A 102 11.03 -9.56 -4.32
C PHE A 102 12.10 -10.57 -3.94
N PHE A 103 12.10 -10.96 -2.67
CA PHE A 103 13.06 -11.92 -2.13
C PHE A 103 12.33 -13.09 -1.48
N LYS A 104 12.71 -14.32 -1.81
CA LYS A 104 12.29 -15.52 -1.08
C LYS A 104 13.14 -15.64 0.18
N HIS A 105 12.49 -15.66 1.34
CA HIS A 105 13.15 -15.73 2.64
C HIS A 105 12.86 -17.05 3.39
N GLY A 106 12.43 -18.08 2.65
CA GLY A 106 12.05 -19.38 3.17
C GLY A 106 10.80 -19.92 2.47
N PRO A 107 10.36 -21.14 2.83
CA PRO A 107 9.14 -21.72 2.29
C PRO A 107 7.94 -20.81 2.52
N GLY A 108 7.32 -20.35 1.44
CA GLY A 108 6.13 -19.51 1.50
C GLY A 108 6.32 -18.08 2.01
N ILE A 109 7.56 -17.62 2.21
CA ILE A 109 7.84 -16.26 2.67
C ILE A 109 8.43 -15.44 1.53
N LEU A 110 7.73 -14.37 1.15
CA LEU A 110 8.11 -13.46 0.09
C LEU A 110 8.20 -12.03 0.65
N LYS A 111 9.36 -11.40 0.53
CA LYS A 111 9.57 -10.02 0.97
C LYS A 111 9.60 -9.08 -0.23
N MET A 112 8.71 -8.09 -0.25
CA MET A 112 8.75 -6.96 -1.19
C MET A 112 9.65 -5.88 -0.61
N CYS A 113 10.66 -5.46 -1.36
CA CYS A 113 11.67 -4.53 -0.90
C CYS A 113 11.93 -3.42 -1.92
N MET A 114 12.48 -2.31 -1.43
CA MET A 114 13.05 -1.20 -2.21
C MET A 114 14.51 -0.98 -1.81
N PRO A 115 15.36 -0.30 -2.61
CA PRO A 115 16.70 0.06 -2.18
C PRO A 115 16.67 0.86 -0.88
N ALA A 116 17.58 0.54 0.02
CA ALA A 116 17.74 1.29 1.26
C ALA A 116 18.32 2.68 0.92
N PRO A 117 17.69 3.78 1.38
CA PRO A 117 18.11 5.14 1.02
C PRO A 117 19.48 5.54 1.60
N ASP A 118 19.90 4.91 2.70
CA ASP A 118 21.20 5.16 3.33
C ASP A 118 21.95 3.83 3.55
N GLN A 119 22.68 3.42 2.51
CA GLN A 119 23.44 2.16 2.45
C GLN A 119 24.48 2.04 3.58
N ASN A 120 24.97 3.17 4.12
CA ASN A 120 26.06 3.17 5.09
C ASN A 120 25.58 3.20 6.55
N LYS A 121 24.39 3.75 6.82
CA LYS A 121 23.89 3.89 8.21
C LYS A 121 23.01 2.75 8.70
N LEU A 122 22.46 1.94 7.80
CA LEU A 122 21.51 0.89 8.19
C LEU A 122 22.24 -0.41 8.55
N LYS A 123 22.02 -0.89 9.78
CA LYS A 123 22.44 -2.24 10.19
C LYS A 123 21.50 -3.28 9.56
N ILE A 124 22.05 -4.44 9.20
CA ILE A 124 21.26 -5.58 8.72
C ILE A 124 20.29 -6.01 9.82
N SER A 125 19.03 -6.23 9.45
CA SER A 125 17.93 -6.62 10.34
C SER A 125 16.88 -7.39 9.55
N ASP A 126 15.81 -7.86 10.21
CA ASP A 126 14.70 -8.54 9.52
C ASP A 126 14.07 -7.70 8.39
N ASP A 127 14.16 -6.37 8.52
CA ASP A 127 13.63 -5.39 7.58
C ASP A 127 14.69 -4.86 6.59
N ILE A 128 15.96 -5.28 6.70
CA ILE A 128 17.06 -4.84 5.82
C ILE A 128 17.85 -6.07 5.32
N LEU A 129 17.69 -6.40 4.04
CA LEU A 129 18.39 -7.50 3.37
C LEU A 129 19.66 -6.98 2.67
N LEU A 130 20.68 -7.83 2.55
CA LEU A 130 21.88 -7.56 1.73
C LEU A 130 21.89 -8.54 0.55
N GLU A 131 21.80 -8.00 -0.67
CA GLU A 131 21.85 -8.76 -1.92
C GLU A 131 22.87 -8.12 -2.85
N ASP A 132 23.85 -8.87 -3.34
CA ASP A 132 24.85 -8.39 -4.30
C ASP A 132 25.59 -7.10 -3.88
N GLY A 133 25.77 -6.89 -2.56
CA GLY A 133 26.40 -5.70 -2.00
C GLY A 133 25.45 -4.51 -1.79
N GLU A 134 24.19 -4.62 -2.21
CA GLU A 134 23.16 -3.59 -2.02
C GLU A 134 22.22 -3.95 -0.86
N LYS A 135 21.89 -2.95 -0.05
CA LYS A 135 20.89 -3.08 1.01
C LYS A 135 19.50 -2.78 0.47
N TRP A 136 18.58 -3.68 0.79
CA TRP A 136 17.17 -3.63 0.40
C TRP A 136 16.30 -3.54 1.65
N LYS A 137 15.49 -2.48 1.74
CA LYS A 137 14.53 -2.27 2.82
C LYS A 137 13.22 -2.98 2.52
N CYS A 138 12.80 -3.87 3.42
CA CYS A 138 11.53 -4.57 3.38
C CYS A 138 10.37 -3.59 3.59
N LEU A 139 9.36 -3.70 2.71
CA LEU A 139 8.12 -2.94 2.77
C LEU A 139 6.95 -3.81 3.23
N ILE A 140 6.90 -5.05 2.74
CA ILE A 140 5.82 -6.01 3.00
C ILE A 140 6.41 -7.43 3.01
N THR A 141 6.04 -8.23 4.01
CA THR A 141 6.32 -9.66 4.05
C THR A 141 5.04 -10.46 3.84
N TYR A 142 4.97 -11.18 2.73
CA TYR A 142 3.84 -12.02 2.35
C TYR A 142 4.02 -13.47 2.78
N ARG A 143 2.90 -14.13 3.12
CA ARG A 143 2.80 -15.57 3.37
C ARG A 143 2.05 -16.25 2.23
N THR A 144 2.78 -16.72 1.22
CA THR A 144 2.20 -17.19 -0.05
C THR A 144 1.56 -18.57 0.04
N LEU A 145 1.82 -19.34 1.10
CA LEU A 145 1.26 -20.68 1.32
C LEU A 145 0.04 -20.68 2.25
N GLN A 146 -0.41 -19.52 2.73
CA GLN A 146 -1.53 -19.40 3.66
C GLN A 146 -2.64 -18.54 3.05
N PRO A 147 -3.60 -19.17 2.34
CA PRO A 147 -4.73 -18.46 1.79
C PRO A 147 -5.55 -17.78 2.89
N LEU A 148 -5.98 -16.54 2.63
CA LEU A 148 -6.91 -15.80 3.47
C LEU A 148 -8.33 -15.90 2.93
N THR A 149 -9.31 -15.82 3.83
CA THR A 149 -10.71 -15.65 3.45
C THR A 149 -11.04 -14.17 3.30
N LEU A 150 -12.00 -13.85 2.43
CA LEU A 150 -12.47 -12.47 2.25
C LEU A 150 -13.02 -11.88 3.57
N SER A 151 -13.72 -12.69 4.37
CA SER A 151 -14.22 -12.26 5.68
C SER A 151 -13.10 -11.86 6.62
N TYR A 152 -11.97 -12.57 6.61
CA TYR A 152 -10.82 -12.20 7.42
C TYR A 152 -10.17 -10.90 6.94
N CYS A 153 -10.05 -10.72 5.62
CA CYS A 153 -9.57 -9.47 5.04
C CYS A 153 -10.44 -8.27 5.46
N PHE A 154 -11.77 -8.38 5.41
CA PHE A 154 -12.65 -7.30 5.86
C PHE A 154 -12.60 -7.05 7.37
N HIS A 155 -12.43 -8.10 8.17
CA HIS A 155 -12.20 -7.95 9.60
C HIS A 155 -10.91 -7.14 9.87
N LEU A 156 -9.82 -7.46 9.19
CA LEU A 156 -8.56 -6.71 9.30
C LEU A 156 -8.74 -5.25 8.86
N ALA A 157 -9.41 -5.01 7.72
CA ALA A 157 -9.70 -3.67 7.24
C ALA A 157 -10.48 -2.85 8.28
N GLN A 158 -11.51 -3.46 8.89
CA GLN A 158 -12.28 -2.81 9.96
C GLN A 158 -11.38 -2.41 11.13
N ARG A 159 -10.52 -3.33 11.61
CA ARG A 159 -9.60 -3.04 12.72
C ARG A 159 -8.62 -1.92 12.40
N ILE A 160 -8.04 -1.94 11.20
CA ILE A 160 -7.13 -0.88 10.73
C ILE A 160 -7.83 0.49 10.76
N ILE A 161 -9.11 0.54 10.39
CA ILE A 161 -9.91 1.77 10.36
C ILE A 161 -10.27 2.24 11.78
N THR A 162 -10.60 1.32 12.69
CA THR A 162 -11.14 1.70 14.01
C THR A 162 -10.08 1.79 15.11
N GLU A 163 -8.94 1.13 14.97
CA GLU A 163 -7.90 1.04 16.01
C GLU A 163 -6.63 1.78 15.57
N SER A 164 -6.60 3.10 15.80
CA SER A 164 -5.49 3.96 15.35
C SER A 164 -4.12 3.60 15.91
N ASN A 165 -4.06 2.86 17.02
CA ASN A 165 -2.83 2.37 17.62
C ASN A 165 -2.20 1.20 16.85
N LEU A 166 -2.96 0.49 16.02
CA LEU A 166 -2.45 -0.65 15.25
C LEU A 166 -1.62 -0.22 14.05
N VAL A 167 -2.04 0.84 13.36
CA VAL A 167 -1.30 1.40 12.22
C VAL A 167 -1.24 2.93 12.33
N PRO A 168 -0.47 3.49 13.29
CA PRO A 168 -0.51 4.91 13.63
C PRO A 168 -0.22 5.83 12.46
N ASP A 169 0.65 5.42 11.54
CA ASP A 169 1.00 6.20 10.36
C ASP A 169 -0.21 6.53 9.48
N MET A 170 -1.21 5.64 9.43
CA MET A 170 -2.43 5.83 8.65
C MET A 170 -3.43 6.78 9.28
N HIS A 171 -3.23 7.17 10.55
CA HIS A 171 -4.18 7.99 11.31
C HIS A 171 -3.60 9.36 11.69
N LYS A 172 -2.44 9.73 11.12
CA LYS A 172 -1.75 11.00 11.45
C LYS A 172 -2.21 12.19 10.63
N GLU A 173 -2.57 11.96 9.37
CA GLU A 173 -2.83 13.02 8.40
C GLU A 173 -3.59 12.49 7.19
N LEU A 174 -4.26 13.40 6.45
CA LEU A 174 -4.86 13.11 5.14
C LEU A 174 -3.82 12.44 4.24
N ALA A 175 -4.13 11.26 3.69
CA ALA A 175 -3.21 10.54 2.82
C ALA A 175 -3.96 9.96 1.62
N ILE A 176 -3.82 10.57 0.44
CA ILE A 176 -4.45 10.15 -0.82
C ILE A 176 -3.38 9.65 -1.79
N PHE A 177 -3.59 8.46 -2.34
CA PHE A 177 -2.68 7.84 -3.30
C PHE A 177 -3.46 7.33 -4.51
N GLY A 178 -2.96 7.58 -5.71
CA GLY A 178 -3.56 7.03 -6.92
C GLY A 178 -2.98 7.67 -8.18
N PHE A 179 -3.59 7.34 -9.32
CA PHE A 179 -3.23 7.96 -10.60
C PHE A 179 -4.13 9.16 -10.87
N SER A 180 -3.53 10.30 -11.21
CA SER A 180 -4.22 11.52 -11.64
C SER A 180 -3.53 12.06 -12.90
N GLY A 181 -4.29 12.22 -13.99
CA GLY A 181 -3.74 12.61 -15.29
C GLY A 181 -2.65 11.67 -15.82
N GLY A 182 -2.78 10.35 -15.57
CA GLY A 182 -1.80 9.34 -15.99
C GLY A 182 -0.51 9.30 -15.17
N LYS A 183 -0.38 10.12 -14.13
CA LYS A 183 0.79 10.16 -13.24
C LYS A 183 0.43 9.62 -11.86
N LEU A 184 1.38 8.94 -11.22
CA LEU A 184 1.24 8.55 -9.82
C LEU A 184 1.31 9.80 -8.94
N THR A 185 0.24 10.05 -8.19
CA THR A 185 0.06 11.21 -7.32
C THR A 185 -0.19 10.76 -5.89
N ASN A 186 0.51 11.39 -4.96
CA ASN A 186 0.41 11.21 -3.53
C ASN A 186 0.16 12.59 -2.89
N ILE A 187 -0.85 12.68 -2.04
CA ILE A 187 -1.10 13.82 -1.16
C ILE A 187 -1.06 13.30 0.26
N LYS A 188 -0.04 13.67 1.03
CA LYS A 188 0.13 13.25 2.41
C LYS A 188 0.35 14.46 3.31
N GLY A 189 -0.64 14.75 4.15
CA GLY A 189 -0.71 15.96 4.96
C GLY A 189 -0.60 17.22 4.10
N GLN A 190 0.50 17.95 4.31
CA GLN A 190 0.84 19.18 3.59
C GLN A 190 1.88 18.96 2.48
N GLN A 191 1.99 17.73 1.99
CA GLN A 191 2.90 17.39 0.89
C GLN A 191 2.12 16.83 -0.28
N PHE A 192 2.35 17.39 -1.45
CA PHE A 192 1.97 16.82 -2.72
C PHE A 192 3.21 16.28 -3.40
N VAL A 193 3.12 15.05 -3.90
CA VAL A 193 4.14 14.37 -4.67
C VAL A 193 3.50 13.82 -5.93
N GLN A 194 4.00 14.19 -7.09
CA GLN A 194 3.61 13.58 -8.35
C GLN A 194 4.84 13.06 -9.08
N TYR A 195 4.80 11.81 -9.50
CA TYR A 195 5.93 11.19 -10.19
C TYR A 195 5.85 11.47 -11.68
N ARG A 196 6.99 11.91 -12.23
CA ARG A 196 7.19 12.07 -13.68
C ARG A 196 7.38 10.69 -14.33
N HIS A 197 7.35 10.64 -15.66
CA HIS A 197 7.58 9.40 -16.42
C HIS A 197 8.98 8.82 -16.25
N ASP A 198 9.97 9.65 -15.90
CA ASP A 198 11.35 9.21 -15.60
C ASP A 198 11.52 8.71 -14.16
N GLY A 199 10.43 8.66 -13.39
CA GLY A 199 10.39 8.17 -12.03
C GLY A 199 10.78 9.19 -10.95
N PHE A 200 11.20 10.40 -11.35
CA PHE A 200 11.55 11.43 -10.37
C PHE A 200 10.30 12.13 -9.81
N PRO A 201 10.26 12.39 -8.50
CA PRO A 201 9.13 13.09 -7.88
C PRO A 201 9.21 14.60 -8.09
N GLU A 202 8.08 15.20 -8.46
CA GLU A 202 7.79 16.62 -8.27
C GLU A 202 7.13 16.80 -6.90
N VAL A 203 7.82 17.50 -6.00
CA VAL A 203 7.36 17.68 -4.61
C VAL A 203 6.95 19.13 -4.39
N MET A 204 5.74 19.33 -3.87
CA MET A 204 5.20 20.64 -3.49
C MET A 204 4.76 20.60 -2.03
N LYS A 205 5.19 21.60 -1.25
CA LYS A 205 4.64 21.83 0.09
C LYS A 205 3.38 22.67 -0.02
N LEU A 206 2.32 22.24 0.65
CA LEU A 206 1.01 22.87 0.66
C LEU A 206 0.75 23.52 2.01
N ASP A 207 0.00 24.62 2.02
CA ASP A 207 -0.68 25.09 3.23
C ASP A 207 -1.99 24.31 3.42
N LEU A 208 -2.73 24.65 4.49
CA LEU A 208 -3.92 23.93 4.88
C LEU A 208 -5.02 23.98 3.80
N ASP A 209 -5.31 25.17 3.29
CA ASP A 209 -6.42 25.39 2.36
C ASP A 209 -6.09 24.77 1.00
N ARG A 210 -4.84 24.92 0.57
CA ARG A 210 -4.37 24.38 -0.70
C ARG A 210 -4.32 22.86 -0.72
N THR A 211 -4.14 22.18 0.42
CA THR A 211 -4.24 20.70 0.49
C THR A 211 -5.60 20.20 0.00
N VAL A 212 -6.69 20.83 0.42
CA VAL A 212 -8.06 20.41 0.05
C VAL A 212 -8.30 20.66 -1.44
N ASP A 213 -7.94 21.84 -1.93
CA ASP A 213 -8.14 22.21 -3.34
C ASP A 213 -7.34 21.31 -4.27
N ILE A 214 -6.07 21.04 -3.97
CA ILE A 214 -5.21 20.14 -4.75
C ILE A 214 -5.75 18.70 -4.69
N ALA A 215 -6.20 18.24 -3.53
CA ALA A 215 -6.82 16.92 -3.40
C ALA A 215 -8.07 16.80 -4.27
N HIS A 216 -8.95 17.80 -4.26
CA HIS A 216 -10.17 17.78 -5.07
C HIS A 216 -9.86 17.87 -6.58
N GLN A 217 -8.89 18.70 -6.96
CA GLN A 217 -8.45 18.85 -8.35
C GLN A 217 -7.92 17.52 -8.92
N HIS A 218 -7.09 16.81 -8.16
CA HIS A 218 -6.46 15.58 -8.64
C HIS A 218 -7.34 14.33 -8.46
N PHE A 219 -8.27 14.36 -7.51
CA PHE A 219 -9.14 13.24 -7.17
C PHE A 219 -10.61 13.73 -7.02
N PRO A 220 -11.25 14.14 -8.13
CA PRO A 220 -12.58 14.75 -8.11
C PRO A 220 -13.70 13.80 -7.66
N GLN A 221 -13.42 12.50 -7.55
CA GLN A 221 -14.33 11.54 -6.92
C GLN A 221 -14.57 11.84 -5.43
N TYR A 222 -13.68 12.59 -4.78
CA TYR A 222 -13.87 13.09 -3.43
C TYR A 222 -14.41 14.50 -3.48
N SER A 223 -15.61 14.71 -2.93
CA SER A 223 -16.18 16.06 -2.84
C SER A 223 -15.31 16.98 -1.97
N HIS A 224 -15.28 18.26 -2.31
CA HIS A 224 -14.53 19.27 -1.55
C HIS A 224 -14.92 19.29 -0.05
N LYS A 225 -16.23 19.32 0.24
CA LYS A 225 -16.77 19.24 1.62
C LYS A 225 -16.27 18.01 2.38
N TYR A 226 -16.18 16.85 1.73
CA TYR A 226 -15.67 15.64 2.35
C TYR A 226 -14.19 15.79 2.72
N LEU A 227 -13.38 16.26 1.77
CA LEU A 227 -11.95 16.49 2.00
C LEU A 227 -11.69 17.51 3.11
N GLU A 228 -12.49 18.58 3.21
CA GLU A 228 -12.41 19.54 4.32
C GLU A 228 -12.68 18.89 5.68
N GLN A 229 -13.75 18.09 5.79
CA GLN A 229 -14.12 17.42 7.05
C GLN A 229 -13.01 16.48 7.52
N VAL A 230 -12.49 15.69 6.59
CA VAL A 230 -11.39 14.78 6.83
C VAL A 230 -10.14 15.54 7.26
N HIS A 231 -9.79 16.60 6.54
CA HIS A 231 -8.60 17.38 6.85
C HIS A 231 -8.69 18.06 8.23
N ARG A 232 -9.85 18.63 8.58
CA ARG A 232 -10.13 19.20 9.92
C ARG A 232 -10.05 18.15 11.02
N TYR A 233 -10.45 16.91 10.76
CA TYR A 233 -10.31 15.82 11.74
C TYR A 233 -8.83 15.61 12.13
N PHE A 234 -7.89 15.58 11.17
CA PHE A 234 -6.46 15.40 11.48
C PHE A 234 -5.79 16.63 12.08
N THR A 235 -6.22 17.84 11.73
CA THR A 235 -5.61 19.07 12.25
C THR A 235 -6.21 19.52 13.58
N GLY A 236 -7.53 19.38 13.77
CA GLY A 236 -8.22 19.69 15.02
C GLY A 236 -7.84 18.75 16.17
N SER A 237 -7.55 17.48 15.87
CA SER A 237 -7.07 16.50 16.87
C SER A 237 -5.71 16.87 17.49
N LYS A 238 -4.95 17.79 16.88
CA LYS A 238 -3.67 18.28 17.40
C LYS A 238 -3.81 19.43 18.41
N ILE A 239 -4.98 20.06 18.52
CA ILE A 239 -5.21 21.22 19.40
C ILE A 239 -5.58 20.79 20.83
N HIS A 240 -5.96 19.52 21.04
CA HIS A 240 -6.42 19.00 22.34
C HIS A 240 -5.46 17.99 23.00
N LYS A 241 -4.18 17.99 22.62
CA LYS A 241 -3.11 17.25 23.30
C LYS A 241 -2.06 18.21 23.80
#